data_AF-A0A8J3CBT9-F1
#
_entry.id   AF-A0A8J3CBT9-F1
#
_cell.length_a   1.000
_cell.length_b   1.000
_cell.length_c   1.000
_cell.angle_alpha   90.00
_cell.angle_beta   90.00
_cell.angle_gamma   90.00
#
_symmetry.space_group_name_H-M   'P 1'
#
loop_
_entity.id
_entity.type
_entity.pdbx_description
1 polymer ?
#
loop_
_entity_poly.entity_id
_entity_poly.type
_entity_poly.pdbx_seq_one_letter_code
_entity_poly.pdbx_strand_id
1 'polypeptide(L)'
;MDPDRDYWHLVEYFQVVRGVRRLVHSEWVCDHGFYVGRRAGVTTVTATAEGYARELCEEHARGSPGRWIVRVWRITAPDAGADRIQKLCTVEVRSGTTQSPPPAPMAQN
;
A
#
# COMPACT_ATOMS: atom_id res chain seq x y z
N MET A 1 2.65 19.36 -17.44
CA MET A 1 2.02 18.04 -17.24
C MET A 1 2.02 17.37 -18.60
N ASP A 2 2.64 16.20 -18.70
CA ASP A 2 2.71 15.40 -19.92
C ASP A 2 1.53 14.42 -19.88
N PRO A 3 0.45 14.62 -20.66
CA PRO A 3 -0.79 13.85 -20.54
C PRO A 3 -0.63 12.38 -20.95
N ASP A 4 0.53 11.99 -21.48
CA ASP A 4 0.84 10.63 -21.94
C ASP A 4 1.38 9.71 -20.83
N ARG A 5 1.41 10.18 -19.57
CA ARG A 5 2.09 9.48 -18.47
C ARG A 5 1.19 9.15 -17.28
N ASP A 6 0.04 9.79 -17.13
CA ASP A 6 -0.82 9.59 -15.96
C ASP A 6 -1.44 8.17 -15.93
N TYR A 7 -0.86 7.28 -15.12
CA TYR A 7 -1.40 5.94 -14.90
C TYR A 7 -2.38 5.95 -13.72
N TRP A 8 -3.63 5.68 -14.03
CA TRP A 8 -4.67 5.49 -13.03
C TRP A 8 -4.59 4.10 -12.40
N HIS A 9 -4.78 4.06 -11.09
CA HIS A 9 -4.79 2.84 -10.31
C HIS A 9 -6.03 2.79 -9.43
N LEU A 10 -6.62 1.61 -9.30
CA LEU A 10 -7.56 1.30 -8.22
C LEU A 10 -6.79 0.57 -7.13
N VAL A 11 -6.80 1.13 -5.92
CA VAL A 11 -6.22 0.52 -4.73
C VAL A 11 -7.35 0.08 -3.83
N GLU A 12 -7.37 -1.20 -3.45
CA GLU A 12 -8.36 -1.78 -2.55
C GLU A 12 -7.67 -2.28 -1.28
N TYR A 13 -8.15 -1.83 -0.13
CA TYR A 13 -7.67 -2.23 1.19
C TYR A 13 -8.65 -3.18 1.85
N PHE A 14 -8.20 -4.39 2.13
CA PHE A 14 -8.97 -5.40 2.83
C PHE A 14 -8.38 -5.61 4.22
N GLN A 15 -9.24 -5.69 5.23
CA GLN A 15 -8.86 -6.23 6.53
C GLN A 15 -9.31 -7.69 6.63
N VAL A 16 -8.44 -8.56 7.14
CA VAL A 16 -8.74 -9.97 7.37
C VAL A 16 -9.21 -10.15 8.81
N VAL A 17 -10.51 -10.33 8.98
CA VAL A 17 -11.15 -10.53 10.28
C VAL A 17 -11.69 -11.95 10.35
N ARG A 18 -11.20 -12.76 11.30
CA ARG A 18 -11.60 -14.18 11.45
C ARG A 18 -11.46 -15.00 10.16
N GLY A 19 -10.42 -14.72 9.38
CA GLY A 19 -10.15 -15.39 8.10
C GLY A 19 -10.95 -14.86 6.90
N VAL A 20 -11.91 -13.95 7.13
CA VAL A 20 -12.72 -13.33 6.07
C VAL A 20 -12.09 -12.02 5.63
N ARG A 21 -11.94 -11.83 4.31
CA ARG A 21 -11.48 -10.57 3.72
C ARG A 21 -12.66 -9.60 3.64
N ARG A 22 -12.58 -8.50 4.38
CA ARG A 22 -13.55 -7.40 4.31
C ARG A 22 -12.91 -6.23 3.58
N LEU A 23 -13.51 -5.76 2.48
CA LEU A 23 -13.12 -4.51 1.85
C LEU A 23 -13.43 -3.37 2.81
N VAL A 24 -12.40 -2.62 3.22
CA VAL A 24 -12.51 -1.50 4.17
C VAL A 24 -12.50 -0.18 3.41
N HIS A 25 -11.65 -0.07 2.39
CA HIS A 25 -11.49 1.14 1.62
C HIS A 25 -11.09 0.83 0.18
N SER A 26 -11.47 1.71 -0.73
CA SER A 26 -11.01 1.68 -2.12
C SER A 26 -10.85 3.11 -2.63
N GLU A 27 -9.78 3.36 -3.36
CA GLU A 27 -9.49 4.69 -3.90
C GLU A 27 -8.86 4.61 -5.29
N TRP A 28 -9.08 5.69 -6.06
CA TRP A 28 -8.47 5.88 -7.37
C TRP A 28 -7.26 6.79 -7.21
N VAL A 29 -6.09 6.30 -7.61
CA VAL A 29 -4.81 6.99 -7.47
C VAL A 29 -4.19 7.20 -8.85
N CYS A 30 -3.88 8.45 -9.19
CA CYS A 30 -3.07 8.79 -10.35
C CYS A 30 -1.63 9.02 -9.90
N ASP A 31 -0.84 7.94 -9.81
CA ASP A 31 0.55 8.00 -9.31
C ASP A 31 1.45 7.04 -10.09
N HIS A 32 2.69 7.48 -10.31
CA HIS A 32 3.77 6.72 -10.89
C HIS A 32 4.53 5.84 -9.89
N GLY A 33 4.30 6.01 -8.59
CA GLY A 33 5.01 5.31 -7.50
C GLY A 33 5.00 3.78 -7.62
N PHE A 34 3.99 3.20 -8.28
CA PHE A 34 3.95 1.76 -8.56
C PHE A 34 4.98 1.27 -9.59
N TYR A 35 5.53 2.18 -10.39
CA TYR A 35 6.51 1.89 -11.45
C TYR A 35 7.85 2.57 -11.23
N VAL A 36 7.87 3.64 -10.45
CA VAL A 36 9.05 4.43 -10.15
C VAL A 36 9.28 4.31 -8.65
N GLY A 37 10.26 3.48 -8.28
CA GLY A 37 10.64 3.32 -6.89
C GLY A 37 10.90 4.66 -6.20
N ARG A 38 10.03 5.06 -5.28
CA ARG A 38 10.04 6.41 -4.73
C ARG A 38 10.91 6.47 -3.48
N ARG A 39 12.20 6.82 -3.65
CA ARG A 39 12.89 7.61 -2.62
C ARG A 39 14.09 8.37 -3.17
N ALA A 40 13.94 9.68 -3.28
CA ALA A 40 15.09 10.57 -3.39
C ALA A 40 15.93 10.42 -2.10
N GLY A 41 17.11 9.80 -2.20
CA GLY A 41 18.12 9.78 -1.14
C GLY A 41 18.35 8.45 -0.41
N VAL A 42 17.74 7.33 -0.81
CA VAL A 42 18.08 6.00 -0.24
C VAL A 42 18.59 5.09 -1.35
N THR A 43 19.91 4.85 -1.34
CA THR A 43 20.67 4.08 -2.33
C THR A 43 20.51 2.57 -2.18
N THR A 44 19.28 2.08 -1.96
CA THR A 44 19.08 0.62 -1.90
C THR A 44 17.65 0.20 -2.26
N VAL A 45 17.61 -0.73 -3.22
CA VAL A 45 16.56 -1.70 -3.54
C VAL A 45 15.43 -1.20 -4.43
N THR A 46 15.36 -1.79 -5.63
CA THR A 46 14.20 -1.87 -6.54
C THR A 46 12.87 -1.91 -5.80
N ALA A 47 12.24 -0.75 -5.63
CA ALA A 47 10.86 -0.68 -5.16
C ALA A 47 9.95 -1.20 -6.28
N THR A 48 9.49 -2.43 -6.08
CA THR A 48 8.47 -3.06 -6.92
C THR A 48 7.10 -2.46 -6.57
N ALA A 49 6.10 -2.61 -7.45
CA ALA A 49 4.72 -2.21 -7.15
C ALA A 49 4.23 -2.78 -5.79
N GLU A 50 4.77 -3.92 -5.35
CA GLU A 50 4.50 -4.50 -4.04
C GLU A 50 5.08 -3.69 -2.87
N GLY A 51 6.30 -3.16 -3.01
CA GLY A 51 6.93 -2.32 -1.99
C GLY A 51 6.14 -1.04 -1.76
N TYR A 52 5.76 -0.36 -2.85
CA TYR A 52 4.95 0.85 -2.76
C TYR A 52 3.53 0.58 -2.23
N ALA A 53 2.89 -0.51 -2.67
CA ALA A 53 1.60 -0.93 -2.12
C ALA A 53 1.66 -1.26 -0.62
N ARG A 54 2.80 -1.77 -0.13
CA ARG A 54 3.03 -2.00 1.30
C ARG A 54 3.10 -0.69 2.07
N GLU A 55 3.86 0.29 1.59
CA GLU A 55 3.96 1.61 2.24
C GLU A 55 2.59 2.29 2.35
N LEU A 56 1.81 2.32 1.25
CA LEU A 56 0.43 2.83 1.26
C LEU A 56 -0.45 2.08 2.27
N CYS A 57 -0.34 0.76 2.33
CA CYS A 57 -1.08 -0.04 3.31
C CYS A 57 -0.69 0.31 4.75
N GLU A 58 0.59 0.48 5.04
CA GLU A 58 1.09 0.77 6.39
C GLU A 58 0.65 2.16 6.86
N GLU A 59 0.60 3.13 5.94
CA GLU A 59 0.03 4.45 6.21
C GLU A 59 -1.47 4.37 6.47
N HIS A 60 -2.22 3.64 5.64
CA HIS A 60 -3.67 3.47 5.80
C HIS A 60 -4.04 2.68 7.07
N ALA A 61 -3.31 1.61 7.36
CA ALA A 61 -3.54 0.72 8.50
C ALA A 61 -2.93 1.26 9.81
N ARG A 62 -2.39 2.48 9.81
CA ARG A 62 -1.79 3.09 11.00
C ARG A 62 -2.84 3.20 12.12
N GLY A 63 -2.51 2.63 13.28
CA GLY A 63 -3.43 2.60 14.42
C GLY A 63 -4.51 1.51 14.34
N SER A 64 -4.54 0.69 13.29
CA SER A 64 -5.49 -0.42 13.14
C SER A 64 -4.73 -1.76 13.00
N PRO A 65 -4.33 -2.38 14.12
CA PRO A 65 -3.55 -3.60 14.10
C PRO A 65 -4.34 -4.75 13.47
N GLY A 66 -3.62 -5.65 12.82
CA GLY A 66 -4.21 -6.84 12.20
C GLY A 66 -3.56 -7.21 10.88
N ARG A 67 -4.20 -8.15 10.20
CA ARG A 67 -3.79 -8.63 8.88
C ARG A 67 -4.56 -7.87 7.82
N TRP A 68 -3.82 -7.25 6.91
CA TRP A 68 -4.32 -6.44 5.81
C TRP A 68 -3.90 -7.06 4.49
N ILE A 69 -4.72 -6.87 3.47
CA ILE A 69 -4.42 -7.23 2.09
C ILE A 69 -4.70 -6.01 1.23
N VAL A 70 -3.70 -5.58 0.47
CA VAL A 70 -3.88 -4.52 -0.53
C VAL A 70 -3.83 -5.13 -1.92
N ARG A 71 -4.78 -4.73 -2.76
CA ARG A 71 -4.80 -5.06 -4.18
C ARG A 71 -4.65 -3.78 -4.97
N VAL A 72 -3.79 -3.85 -5.97
CA VAL A 72 -3.57 -2.73 -6.88
C VAL A 72 -3.91 -3.19 -8.28
N TRP A 73 -4.71 -2.39 -8.95
CA TRP A 73 -5.11 -2.58 -10.33
C TRP A 73 -4.70 -1.36 -11.13
N ARG A 74 -4.12 -1.55 -12.31
CA ARG A 74 -3.88 -0.51 -13.31
C ARG A 74 -5.13 -0.35 -14.17
N ILE A 75 -5.56 0.88 -14.34
CA ILE A 75 -6.65 1.26 -15.21
C ILE A 75 -6.04 1.85 -16.48
N THR A 76 -6.19 1.13 -17.60
CA THR A 76 -5.59 1.55 -18.88
C THR A 76 -6.47 2.50 -19.69
N ALA A 77 -7.76 2.57 -19.38
CA ALA A 77 -8.70 3.57 -19.88
C ALA A 77 -9.88 3.69 -18.89
N PRO A 78 -10.10 4.85 -18.25
CA PRO A 78 -11.12 5.00 -17.20
C PRO A 78 -12.56 4.85 -17.72
N ASP A 79 -12.79 5.07 -19.02
CA ASP A 79 -14.12 5.00 -19.64
C ASP A 79 -14.40 3.68 -20.39
N ALA A 80 -13.43 2.76 -20.43
CA ALA A 80 -13.58 1.47 -21.07
C ALA A 80 -13.87 0.40 -20.01
N GLY A 81 -14.80 -0.53 -20.29
CA GLY A 81 -15.27 -1.54 -19.33
C GLY A 81 -14.21 -2.49 -18.75
N ALA A 82 -14.68 -3.56 -18.09
CA ALA A 82 -13.87 -4.47 -17.27
C ALA A 82 -12.59 -5.03 -17.93
N ASP A 83 -12.53 -5.12 -19.26
CA ASP A 83 -11.40 -5.67 -20.04
C ASP A 83 -10.13 -4.80 -20.03
N ARG A 84 -10.16 -3.62 -19.38
CA ARG A 84 -9.04 -2.67 -19.34
C ARG A 84 -8.46 -2.45 -17.94
N ILE A 85 -8.86 -3.27 -16.97
CA ILE A 85 -8.33 -3.30 -15.60
C ILE A 85 -7.31 -4.44 -15.48
N GLN A 86 -6.03 -4.11 -15.32
CA GLN A 86 -4.97 -5.10 -15.14
C GLN A 86 -4.57 -5.17 -13.67
N LYS A 87 -4.62 -6.37 -13.07
CA LYS A 87 -4.08 -6.56 -11.73
C LYS A 87 -2.56 -6.34 -11.74
N LEU A 88 -2.06 -5.41 -10.93
CA LEU A 88 -0.61 -5.20 -10.76
C LEU A 88 -0.05 -6.11 -9.68
N CYS A 89 -0.60 -6.06 -8.48
CA CYS A 89 -0.08 -6.86 -7.37
C CYS A 89 -1.14 -7.14 -6.30
N THR A 90 -0.78 -8.03 -5.37
CA THR A 90 -1.50 -8.21 -4.11
C THR A 90 -0.49 -8.42 -3.01
N VAL A 91 -0.57 -7.60 -1.97
CA VAL A 91 0.37 -7.62 -0.86
C VAL A 91 -0.39 -7.90 0.42
N GLU A 92 0.16 -8.77 1.24
CA GLU A 92 -0.29 -8.95 2.62
C GLU A 92 0.61 -8.13 3.54
N VAL A 93 -0.01 -7.38 4.45
CA VAL A 93 0.68 -6.54 5.44
C VAL A 93 0.15 -6.92 6.82
N ARG A 94 1.07 -7.13 7.76
CA ARG A 94 0.72 -7.31 9.17
C ARG A 94 1.04 -6.02 9.90
N SER A 95 -0.01 -5.29 10.27
CA SER A 95 0.11 -4.13 11.14
C SER A 95 0.15 -4.64 12.58
N GLY A 96 1.31 -4.49 13.23
CA GLY A 96 1.46 -4.71 14.66
C GLY A 96 1.51 -3.36 15.37
N THR A 97 0.89 -3.26 16.55
CA THR A 97 1.25 -2.20 17.49
C THR A 97 2.69 -2.46 17.91
N THR A 98 3.65 -1.81 17.25
CA THR A 98 4.99 -1.67 17.80
C THR A 98 4.86 -0.78 19.02
N GLN A 99 4.48 -1.39 20.14
CA GLN A 99 4.60 -0.76 21.44
C GLN A 99 6.11 -0.64 21.67
N SER A 100 6.65 0.58 21.53
CA SER A 100 8.03 0.84 21.98
C SER A 100 8.15 0.30 23.39
N PRO A 101 9.21 -0.46 23.73
CA PRO A 101 9.41 -0.90 25.10
C PRO A 101 9.39 0.34 26.01
N PRO A 102 8.73 0.28 27.19
CA PRO A 102 8.80 1.38 28.15
C PRO A 102 10.27 1.72 28.39
N PRO A 103 10.63 3.01 28.52
CA PRO A 103 12.00 3.40 28.81
C PRO A 103 12.48 2.62 30.03
N ALA A 104 13.63 1.95 29.91
CA ALA A 104 14.20 1.20 31.02
C ALA A 104 14.28 2.11 32.25
N PRO A 105 13.93 1.62 33.46
CA PRO A 105 14.06 2.42 34.66
C PRO A 105 15.52 2.89 34.75
N MET A 106 15.72 4.21 34.77
CA MET A 106 17.04 4.79 34.98
C MET A 106 17.56 4.28 36.32
N ALA A 107 18.56 3.41 36.28
CA ALA A 107 19.27 3.01 37.47
C ALA A 107 19.92 4.29 38.06
N GLN A 108 19.41 4.72 39.21
CA GLN A 108 20.03 5.76 40.00
C GLN A 108 21.28 5.14 40.64
N ASN A 109 22.45 5.66 40.29
CA ASN A 109 23.72 5.42 40.99
C ASN A 109 23.83 6.33 42.20
#